data_AF-A0A0D1IL40-F1
#
_entry.id   AF-A0A0D1IL40-F1
#
_cell.length_a   1.000
_cell.length_b   1.000
_cell.length_c   1.000
_cell.angle_alpha   90.00
_cell.angle_beta   90.00
_cell.angle_gamma   90.00
#
_symmetry.space_group_name_H-M   'P 1'
#
loop_
_entity.id
_entity.type
_entity.pdbx_description
1 polymer ?
#
loop_
_entity_poly.entity_id
_entity_poly.type
_entity_poly.pdbx_seq_one_letter_code
_entity_poly.pdbx_strand_id
1 'polypeptide(L)'
;MKKFGIVREIDDLERKADLDGWEIDTSDYYEKGSDFLFLSKKEISVAFNTFNGRFFIINNETKNFIGTDQSISLKKEVWYKEILKIIYKEIPERFKTKKEFSRQLNPLKS
;
A
#
# COMPACT_ATOMS: atom_id res chain seq x y z
N MET A 1 9.95 8.33 -13.32
CA MET A 1 9.08 7.98 -12.18
C MET A 1 8.55 6.58 -12.39
N LYS A 2 8.81 5.62 -11.49
CA LYS A 2 8.16 4.30 -11.55
C LYS A 2 6.63 4.52 -11.50
N LYS A 3 5.89 3.99 -12.47
CA LYS A 3 4.43 4.02 -12.48
C LYS A 3 3.97 3.25 -11.24
N PHE A 4 3.38 3.94 -10.26
CA PHE A 4 2.73 3.26 -9.14
C PHE A 4 1.72 2.27 -9.71
N GLY A 5 1.82 1.03 -9.28
CA GLY A 5 1.18 -0.08 -9.96
C GLY A 5 -0.30 -0.24 -9.64
N ILE A 6 -0.75 -1.48 -9.58
CA ILE A 6 -2.11 -1.83 -9.14
C ILE A 6 -2.05 -2.09 -7.63
N VAL A 7 -3.00 -1.55 -6.88
CA VAL A 7 -3.17 -1.85 -5.44
C VAL A 7 -3.35 -3.38 -5.29
N ARG A 8 -2.65 -3.99 -4.34
CA ARG A 8 -2.83 -5.42 -4.03
C ARG A 8 -4.23 -5.69 -3.48
N GLU A 9 -4.74 -6.87 -3.77
CA GLU A 9 -5.88 -7.41 -3.03
C GLU A 9 -5.47 -7.69 -1.59
N ILE A 10 -6.43 -7.66 -0.67
CA ILE A 10 -6.19 -7.67 0.78
C ILE A 10 -5.37 -8.90 1.19
N ASP A 11 -5.76 -10.10 0.76
CA ASP A 11 -5.04 -11.33 1.08
C ASP A 11 -3.56 -11.30 0.63
N ASP A 12 -3.28 -10.71 -0.55
CA ASP A 12 -1.91 -10.57 -1.05
C ASP A 12 -1.14 -9.46 -0.32
N LEU A 13 -1.84 -8.43 0.15
CA LEU A 13 -1.29 -7.34 0.95
C LEU A 13 -0.91 -7.85 2.35
N GLU A 14 -1.79 -8.60 3.02
CA GLU A 14 -1.54 -9.24 4.32
C GLU A 14 -0.32 -10.15 4.25
N ARG A 15 -0.31 -11.07 3.28
CA ARG A 15 0.83 -11.97 3.05
C ARG A 15 2.12 -11.19 2.77
N LYS A 16 2.05 -10.08 2.04
CA LYS A 16 3.25 -9.30 1.71
C LYS A 16 3.75 -8.48 2.89
N ALA A 17 2.85 -7.97 3.73
CA ALA A 17 3.18 -7.29 4.97
C ALA A 17 3.92 -8.25 5.92
N ASP A 18 3.36 -9.43 6.15
CA ASP A 18 3.96 -10.48 6.99
C ASP A 18 5.38 -10.85 6.52
N LEU A 19 5.54 -11.14 5.22
CA LEU A 19 6.84 -11.47 4.62
C LEU A 19 7.89 -10.35 4.76
N ASP A 20 7.46 -9.08 4.75
CA ASP A 20 8.35 -7.92 4.85
C ASP A 20 8.48 -7.43 6.31
N GLY A 21 7.93 -8.16 7.28
CA GLY A 21 7.99 -7.88 8.72
C GLY A 21 7.18 -6.65 9.13
N TRP A 22 6.04 -6.44 8.48
CA TRP A 22 5.05 -5.42 8.81
C TRP A 22 3.82 -6.09 9.42
N GLU A 23 3.31 -5.50 10.50
CA GLU A 23 2.02 -5.86 11.04
C GLU A 23 0.92 -5.18 10.22
N ILE A 24 -0.22 -5.84 10.08
CA ILE A 24 -1.39 -5.29 9.43
C ILE A 24 -2.61 -5.43 10.33
N ASP A 25 -3.36 -4.35 10.46
CA ASP A 25 -4.67 -4.32 11.10
C ASP A 25 -5.75 -4.05 10.04
N THR A 26 -6.63 -5.04 9.89
CA THR A 26 -7.75 -5.06 8.95
C THR A 26 -9.10 -4.94 9.64
N SER A 27 -9.13 -4.74 10.96
CA SER A 27 -10.36 -4.74 11.76
C SER A 27 -11.32 -3.64 11.32
N ASP A 28 -10.82 -2.43 11.08
CA ASP A 28 -11.64 -1.32 10.58
C ASP A 28 -12.30 -1.62 9.23
N TYR A 29 -11.60 -2.36 8.36
CA TYR A 29 -12.12 -2.76 7.06
C TYR A 29 -13.24 -3.80 7.21
N TYR A 30 -13.01 -4.88 7.95
CA TYR A 30 -13.95 -5.98 8.07
C TYR A 30 -15.12 -5.69 9.01
N GLU A 31 -14.90 -4.98 10.12
CA GLU A 31 -15.91 -4.80 11.17
C GLU A 31 -16.73 -3.53 10.98
N LYS A 32 -16.12 -2.46 10.44
CA LYS A 32 -16.75 -1.13 10.35
C LYS A 32 -17.10 -0.73 8.92
N GLY A 33 -16.73 -1.54 7.93
CA GLY A 33 -16.89 -1.20 6.52
C GLY A 33 -16.06 0.02 6.11
N SER A 34 -14.94 0.25 6.79
CA SER A 34 -14.00 1.34 6.48
C SER A 34 -13.20 0.99 5.22
N ASP A 35 -12.77 2.00 4.47
CA ASP A 35 -11.80 1.80 3.38
C ASP A 35 -10.36 1.71 3.89
N PHE A 36 -10.13 1.84 5.20
CA PHE A 36 -8.80 1.93 5.78
C PHE A 36 -8.26 0.60 6.32
N LEU A 37 -6.98 0.37 6.03
CA LEU A 37 -6.12 -0.63 6.65
C LEU A 37 -4.94 0.07 7.32
N PHE A 38 -4.41 -0.50 8.39
CA PHE A 38 -3.26 0.07 9.08
C PHE A 38 -2.07 -0.89 8.99
N LEU A 39 -0.94 -0.39 8.48
CA LEU A 39 0.33 -1.12 8.45
C LEU A 39 1.26 -0.52 9.52
N SER A 40 1.85 -1.32 10.38
CA SER A 40 2.78 -0.86 11.42
C SER A 40 4.11 -1.59 11.37
N LYS A 41 5.20 -0.84 11.59
CA LYS A 41 6.55 -1.39 11.78
C LYS A 41 7.38 -0.41 12.60
N LYS A 42 7.85 -0.87 13.77
CA LYS A 42 8.63 -0.05 14.72
C LYS A 42 7.90 1.27 15.03
N GLU A 43 8.55 2.40 14.79
CA GLU A 43 8.10 3.75 15.09
C GLU A 43 7.15 4.33 14.04
N ILE A 44 6.71 3.55 13.05
CA ILE A 44 5.89 4.04 11.94
C ILE A 44 4.59 3.25 11.84
N SER A 45 3.49 3.99 11.66
CA SER A 45 2.21 3.45 11.18
C SER A 45 1.79 4.13 9.88
N VAL A 46 1.10 3.38 9.04
CA VAL A 46 0.62 3.80 7.74
C VAL A 46 -0.86 3.49 7.68
N ALA A 47 -1.67 4.53 7.59
CA ALA A 47 -3.09 4.36 7.29
C ALA A 47 -3.25 4.38 5.78
N PHE A 48 -3.67 3.25 5.22
CA PHE A 48 -3.83 3.00 3.81
C PHE A 48 -5.31 2.95 3.43
N ASN A 49 -5.73 3.79 2.48
CA ASN A 49 -7.07 3.76 1.93
C ASN A 49 -7.10 2.83 0.71
N THR A 50 -7.78 1.70 0.85
CA THR A 50 -7.90 0.64 -0.16
C THR A 50 -8.66 1.10 -1.41
N PHE A 51 -9.62 2.02 -1.26
CA PHE A 51 -10.45 2.51 -2.36
C PHE A 51 -9.67 3.39 -3.35
N ASN A 52 -8.95 4.40 -2.84
CA ASN A 52 -8.22 5.36 -3.68
C ASN A 52 -6.71 5.07 -3.78
N GLY A 53 -6.21 4.10 -3.01
CA GLY A 53 -4.82 3.70 -3.00
C GLY A 53 -3.88 4.71 -2.37
N ARG A 54 -4.37 5.69 -1.60
CA ARG A 54 -3.56 6.71 -0.91
C ARG A 54 -3.22 6.25 0.50
N PHE A 55 -2.15 6.81 1.05
CA PHE A 55 -1.79 6.56 2.44
C PHE A 55 -1.18 7.78 3.10
N PHE A 56 -1.33 7.85 4.41
CA PHE A 56 -0.64 8.79 5.28
C PHE A 56 0.16 8.04 6.34
N ILE A 57 1.20 8.72 6.83
CA ILE A 57 2.21 8.12 7.69
C ILE A 57 2.21 8.87 9.03
N ILE A 58 2.21 8.10 10.09
CA ILE A 58 2.18 8.55 11.47
C ILE A 58 3.43 8.02 12.17
N ASN A 59 4.11 8.87 12.92
CA ASN A 59 5.15 8.41 13.84
C ASN A 59 4.48 7.89 15.13
N ASN A 60 4.74 6.63 15.47
CA ASN A 60 4.10 5.91 16.58
C ASN A 60 4.51 6.42 17.96
N GLU A 61 5.69 7.02 18.09
CA GLU A 61 6.19 7.55 19.36
C GLU A 61 5.54 8.89 19.68
N THR A 62 5.56 9.80 18.71
CA THR A 62 5.05 11.18 18.86
C THR A 62 3.57 11.32 18.54
N LYS A 63 2.96 10.29 17.92
CA LYS A 63 1.59 10.30 17.36
C LYS A 63 1.35 11.41 16.33
N ASN A 64 2.42 11.96 15.77
CA ASN A 64 2.33 13.04 14.78
C ASN A 64 2.30 12.50 13.35
N PHE A 65 1.56 13.19 12.51
CA PHE A 65 1.59 13.00 11.06
C PHE A 65 2.95 13.45 10.51
N ILE A 66 3.61 12.60 9.74
CA ILE A 66 4.92 12.89 9.15
C ILE A 66 4.90 13.01 7.62
N GLY A 67 3.80 12.60 6.97
CA GLY A 67 3.60 12.86 5.54
C GLY A 67 2.61 11.92 4.85
N THR A 68 2.55 12.06 3.53
CA THR A 68 1.69 11.25 2.65
C THR A 68 2.51 10.47 1.63
N ASP A 69 1.82 9.67 0.80
CA ASP A 69 2.35 9.08 -0.42
C ASP A 69 3.02 10.09 -1.38
N GLN A 70 2.75 11.39 -1.23
CA GLN A 70 3.31 12.45 -2.08
C GLN A 70 4.54 13.15 -1.47
N SER A 71 4.87 12.88 -0.21
CA SER A 71 5.99 13.54 0.48
C SER A 71 7.33 13.18 -0.16
N ILE A 72 8.02 14.18 -0.74
CA ILE A 72 9.32 13.99 -1.40
C ILE A 72 10.41 13.60 -0.40
N SER A 73 10.35 14.14 0.82
CA SER A 73 11.29 13.84 1.92
C SER A 73 11.35 12.33 2.21
N LEU A 74 10.20 11.66 2.20
CA LEU A 74 10.07 10.25 2.57
C LEU A 74 10.61 9.29 1.50
N LYS A 75 10.82 9.74 0.25
CA LYS A 75 11.35 8.90 -0.84
C LYS A 75 12.77 8.38 -0.58
N LYS A 76 13.51 9.04 0.30
CA LYS A 76 14.87 8.64 0.71
C LYS A 76 14.86 7.52 1.74
N GLU A 77 13.74 7.33 2.43
CA GLU A 77 13.59 6.34 3.48
C GLU A 77 13.48 4.93 2.91
N VAL A 78 14.18 3.98 3.53
CA VAL A 78 14.16 2.56 3.10
C VAL A 78 12.77 1.98 3.31
N TRP A 79 12.19 2.20 4.49
CA TRP A 79 10.86 1.71 4.85
C TRP A 79 9.76 2.26 3.93
N TYR A 80 9.92 3.47 3.37
CA TYR A 80 8.94 4.02 2.42
C TYR A 80 8.87 3.19 1.14
N LYS A 81 10.01 2.69 0.65
CA LYS A 81 10.04 1.77 -0.50
C LYS A 81 9.44 0.40 -0.17
N GLU A 82 9.52 -0.05 1.07
CA GLU A 82 8.86 -1.28 1.53
C GLU A 82 7.34 -1.12 1.48
N ILE A 83 6.80 -0.05 2.04
CA ILE A 83 5.36 0.27 1.99
C ILE A 83 4.85 0.26 0.55
N LEU A 84 5.56 0.92 -0.37
CA LEU A 84 5.15 0.95 -1.78
C LEU A 84 5.11 -0.45 -2.41
N LYS A 85 6.01 -1.36 -2.03
CA LYS A 85 6.04 -2.74 -2.54
C LYS A 85 4.96 -3.62 -1.93
N ILE A 86 4.62 -3.35 -0.66
CA ILE A 86 3.51 -3.99 0.03
C ILE A 86 2.20 -3.54 -0.62
N ILE A 87 1.96 -2.25 -0.76
CA ILE A 87 0.69 -1.72 -1.27
C ILE A 87 0.50 -2.00 -2.77
N TYR A 88 1.54 -1.86 -3.59
CA TYR A 88 1.40 -1.92 -5.05
C TYR A 88 2.12 -3.13 -5.67
N LYS A 89 1.44 -3.79 -6.61
CA LYS A 89 2.06 -4.71 -7.57
C LYS A 89 2.80 -3.91 -8.62
N GLU A 90 4.11 -4.12 -8.77
CA GLU A 90 4.84 -3.53 -9.90
C GLU A 90 4.20 -3.96 -11.22
N ILE A 91 4.06 -3.04 -12.17
CA ILE A 91 3.58 -3.35 -13.53
C ILE A 91 4.79 -3.92 -14.29
N PRO A 92 4.76 -5.20 -14.73
CA PRO A 92 5.85 -5.75 -15.52
C PRO A 92 6.11 -4.93 -16.79
N GLU A 93 7.37 -4.80 -17.20
CA GLU A 93 7.76 -3.94 -18.34
C GLU A 93 7.09 -4.33 -19.67
N ARG A 94 6.67 -5.60 -19.80
CA ARG A 94 5.90 -6.09 -20.95
C ARG A 94 4.55 -5.38 -21.13
N PHE A 95 4.02 -4.72 -20.10
CA PHE A 95 2.78 -3.96 -20.18
C PHE A 95 3.07 -2.47 -20.34
N LYS A 96 2.51 -1.86 -21.39
CA LYS A 96 2.71 -0.43 -21.67
C LYS A 96 1.86 0.45 -20.74
N THR A 97 0.74 -0.09 -20.24
CA THR A 97 -0.23 0.67 -19.42
C THR A 97 -0.78 -0.15 -18.24
N LYS A 98 -1.26 0.55 -17.20
CA LYS A 98 -1.98 -0.05 -16.07
C LYS A 98 -3.24 -0.81 -16.55
N LYS A 99 -3.96 -0.25 -17.52
CA LYS A 99 -5.18 -0.84 -18.11
C LYS A 99 -4.90 -2.21 -18.75
N GLU A 100 -3.77 -2.33 -19.46
CA GLU A 100 -3.35 -3.57 -20.10
C GLU A 100 -3.04 -4.66 -19.07
N PHE A 101 -2.31 -4.31 -18.00
CA PHE A 101 -1.99 -5.24 -16.92
C PHE A 101 -3.23 -5.67 -16.13
N SER A 102 -4.14 -4.74 -15.81
CA SER A 102 -5.39 -5.03 -15.10
C SER A 102 -6.27 -6.06 -15.83
N ARG A 103 -6.31 -6.04 -17.16
CA ARG A 103 -7.08 -7.01 -17.96
C ARG A 103 -6.58 -8.44 -17.85
N GLN A 104 -5.28 -8.63 -17.64
CA GLN A 104 -4.72 -9.98 -17.44
C GLN A 104 -4.98 -10.53 -16.04
N LEU A 105 -5.09 -9.66 -15.03
CA LEU A 105 -5.39 -10.09 -13.66
C LEU A 105 -6.85 -10.51 -13.49
N ASN A 106 -7.77 -9.91 -14.26
CA ASN A 106 -9.20 -10.18 -14.18
C ASN A 106 -9.79 -10.43 -15.58
N PRO A 107 -9.59 -11.64 -16.17
CA PRO A 107 -10.02 -11.93 -17.54
C PRO A 107 -11.55 -11.96 -17.73
N LEU A 108 -12.34 -11.98 -16.65
CA LEU A 108 -13.80 -12.20 -16.69
C LEU A 108 -14.66 -10.93 -16.71
N LYS A 109 -14.08 -9.73 -16.85
CA LYS A 109 -14.83 -8.48 -17.06
C LYS A 109 -14.66 -7.98 -18.50
N SER A 110 -15.32 -8.67 -19.44
CA SER A 110 -15.52 -8.20 -20.83
C SER A 110 -17.00 -7.99 -21.09
#